data_AF-A0A7K3BBZ0-F1
#
_entry.id   AF-A0A7K3BBZ0-F1
#
_cell.length_a   1.000
_cell.length_b   1.000
_cell.length_c   1.000
_cell.angle_alpha   90.00
_cell.angle_beta   90.00
_cell.angle_gamma   90.00
#
_symmetry.space_group_name_H-M   'P 1'
#
loop_
_entity.id
_entity.type
_entity.pdbx_description
1 polymer ?
#
loop_
_entity_poly.entity_id
_entity_poly.type
_entity_poly.pdbx_seq_one_letter_code
_entity_poly.pdbx_strand_id
1 'polypeptide(L)'
;MSAFPSLQATGQTPRRPGVTAPRLRFLRTETAGAGFLLAATVIALAWANLAPESYESVWHTHLSLTLGSQGVSLDLREWINSGLMTLFFFMVGLETRREFDLGEFRERTRITLPTTAGLAGMLVPLALYLAFTHGTPEARGWGTVISTDTAFALGLYALLGRRLPAATRAFILTASVVDDFIALAVIAFAYTSGISWPELLVAIGIFVVGLVASNSIVRACGEFRGAAFALTGVAVWFALLGSGVDPVVTGLALGLMACDHPARGADLRRASTLYLRFREQPTPALERDARRGLALSVSLNSRLQELFRPWTSYLIVPAFALANAGITLDARQLAAAFTSPVTLGIVVAYAVGKPLGIVGASALTTRLSRGRLRPPVGWGAVTAGGTISGIGFTIALLIAARAFEGARLAEAKVGILAAVVLSFLFTWGVTLVLSRLPRAVRRRALLGKAQQLEDLAVPVDPERDHVRGPHDALVTVVEYGDFECPYCGEAEPVIRDLLADFGDVRYVWRHLPLADVHPHAVQTARAAEAAAEQDRFWEMHDQIFAHPQALDVRGLERLAEAAGLDMERFRHDLESRAVAVRVAEDAESADLSNVSGTPTFFINGRRHYRAYDIETLSAAVRVALERAKAALHH
;
A
#
# COMPACT_ATOMS: atom_id res chain seq x y z
N MET A 1 -67.45 -23.34 12.59
CA MET A 1 -66.63 -23.66 13.77
C MET A 1 -65.18 -23.35 13.45
N SER A 2 -64.60 -22.44 14.25
CA SER A 2 -63.18 -22.11 14.46
C SER A 2 -62.24 -21.93 13.25
N ALA A 3 -61.96 -20.65 12.98
CA ALA A 3 -60.76 -20.16 12.32
C ALA A 3 -59.56 -20.14 13.27
N PHE A 4 -58.36 -20.46 12.74
CA PHE A 4 -57.07 -19.92 13.20
C PHE A 4 -56.09 -19.92 12.00
N PRO A 5 -55.53 -18.76 11.61
CA PRO A 5 -54.49 -18.66 10.58
C PRO A 5 -53.09 -18.85 11.18
N SER A 6 -52.22 -19.55 10.45
CA SER A 6 -50.81 -19.76 10.78
C SER A 6 -49.99 -18.47 10.60
N LEU A 7 -49.11 -18.25 11.57
CA LEU A 7 -48.30 -17.06 11.80
C LEU A 7 -47.37 -16.70 10.62
N GLN A 8 -47.54 -15.48 10.10
CA GLN A 8 -46.46 -14.68 9.52
C GLN A 8 -45.62 -14.09 10.66
N ALA A 9 -44.35 -14.49 10.76
CA ALA A 9 -43.36 -13.78 11.55
C ALA A 9 -42.50 -12.92 10.60
N THR A 10 -42.94 -11.68 10.42
CA THR A 10 -42.17 -10.56 9.88
C THR A 10 -40.99 -10.24 10.80
N GLY A 11 -39.80 -9.99 10.24
CA GLY A 11 -38.67 -9.60 11.07
C GLY A 11 -37.39 -9.15 10.35
N GLN A 12 -37.44 -8.71 9.10
CA GLN A 12 -36.33 -7.94 8.52
C GLN A 12 -36.88 -6.70 7.84
N THR A 13 -36.89 -5.60 8.59
CA THR A 13 -36.99 -4.26 8.02
C THR A 13 -35.79 -4.07 7.08
N PRO A 14 -36.00 -3.64 5.82
CA PRO A 14 -34.89 -3.27 4.95
C PRO A 14 -34.21 -2.06 5.60
N ARG A 15 -33.01 -2.25 6.15
CA ARG A 15 -32.18 -1.16 6.67
C ARG A 15 -31.93 -0.20 5.51
N ARG A 16 -32.60 0.95 5.54
CA ARG A 16 -32.18 2.14 4.76
C ARG A 16 -30.67 2.33 4.97
N PRO A 17 -29.87 2.56 3.92
CA PRO A 17 -28.45 2.81 4.06
C PRO A 17 -28.29 4.06 4.95
N GLY A 18 -27.88 3.82 6.20
CA GLY A 18 -27.78 4.85 7.21
C GLY A 18 -26.71 5.87 6.87
N VAL A 19 -26.96 7.11 7.28
CA VAL A 19 -26.04 8.26 7.35
C VAL A 19 -24.69 7.94 8.06
N THR A 20 -24.55 6.75 8.63
CA THR A 20 -23.34 6.19 9.24
C THR A 20 -22.33 5.61 8.24
N ALA A 21 -22.73 5.19 7.03
CA ALA A 21 -21.81 4.61 6.04
C ALA A 21 -20.66 5.55 5.60
N PRO A 22 -20.88 6.87 5.39
CA PRO A 22 -19.80 7.79 5.02
C PRO A 22 -18.77 7.99 6.15
N ARG A 23 -19.22 8.06 7.41
CA ARG A 23 -18.33 8.25 8.57
C ARG A 23 -17.45 7.03 8.82
N LEU A 24 -18.00 5.82 8.67
CA LEU A 24 -17.24 4.58 8.75
C LEU A 24 -16.26 4.41 7.57
N ARG A 25 -16.60 4.94 6.39
CA ARG A 25 -15.69 4.95 5.23
C ARG A 25 -14.53 5.94 5.44
N PHE A 26 -14.77 7.10 6.07
CA PHE A 26 -13.72 8.04 6.48
C PHE A 26 -12.75 7.40 7.49
N LEU A 27 -13.26 6.68 8.48
CA LEU A 27 -12.47 5.92 9.47
C LEU A 27 -11.65 4.76 8.88
N ARG A 28 -11.69 4.52 7.56
CA ARG A 28 -10.84 3.54 6.86
C ARG A 28 -9.79 4.19 5.95
N THR A 29 -9.64 5.51 6.00
CA THR A 29 -8.73 6.26 5.11
C THR A 29 -7.46 6.71 5.82
N GLU A 30 -6.36 6.83 5.07
CA GLU A 30 -5.08 7.38 5.55
C GLU A 30 -5.24 8.81 6.12
N THR A 31 -6.20 9.58 5.61
CA THR A 31 -6.57 10.89 6.15
C THR A 31 -7.08 10.83 7.58
N ALA A 32 -7.82 9.80 7.96
CA ALA A 32 -8.28 9.67 9.34
C ALA A 32 -7.09 9.46 10.28
N GLY A 33 -6.11 8.63 9.90
CA GLY A 33 -4.94 8.36 10.73
C GLY A 33 -4.14 9.63 11.02
N ALA A 34 -3.84 10.40 9.98
CA ALA A 34 -3.19 11.70 10.12
C ALA A 34 -4.03 12.70 10.94
N GLY A 35 -5.36 12.65 10.83
CA GLY A 35 -6.27 13.45 11.65
C GLY A 35 -6.19 13.12 13.15
N PHE A 36 -6.20 11.83 13.51
CA PHE A 36 -6.01 11.38 14.90
C PHE A 36 -4.64 11.78 15.43
N LEU A 37 -3.59 11.64 14.63
CA LEU A 37 -2.24 12.03 14.98
C LEU A 37 -2.14 13.54 15.25
N LEU A 38 -2.72 14.36 14.37
CA LEU A 38 -2.79 15.81 14.56
C LEU A 38 -3.56 16.18 15.82
N ALA A 39 -4.71 15.55 16.05
CA ALA A 39 -5.52 15.79 17.24
C ALA A 39 -4.72 15.46 18.52
N ALA A 40 -4.06 14.30 18.57
CA ALA A 40 -3.22 13.92 19.69
C ALA A 40 -2.06 14.91 19.92
N THR A 41 -1.44 15.39 18.84
CA THR A 41 -0.37 16.41 18.92
C THR A 41 -0.89 17.72 19.50
N VAL A 42 -2.05 18.19 19.04
CA VAL A 42 -2.70 19.41 19.58
C VAL A 42 -3.08 19.24 21.04
N ILE A 43 -3.61 18.08 21.42
CA ILE A 43 -3.94 17.77 22.82
C ILE A 43 -2.66 17.73 23.68
N ALA A 44 -1.57 17.14 23.19
CA ALA A 44 -0.28 17.11 23.90
C ALA A 44 0.23 18.52 24.18
N LEU A 45 0.20 19.38 23.16
CA LEU A 45 0.59 20.79 23.29
C LEU A 45 -0.32 21.54 24.26
N ALA A 46 -1.65 21.37 24.15
CA ALA A 46 -2.59 22.02 25.05
C ALA A 46 -2.36 21.56 26.51
N TRP A 47 -2.21 20.26 26.74
CA TRP A 47 -2.03 19.70 28.08
C TRP A 47 -0.70 20.14 28.71
N ALA A 48 0.41 20.06 27.96
CA ALA A 48 1.73 20.49 28.43
C ALA A 48 1.79 21.99 28.80
N ASN A 49 0.90 22.81 28.25
CA ASN A 49 0.86 24.25 28.53
C ASN A 49 -0.19 24.65 29.58
N LEU A 50 -1.33 23.95 29.63
CA LEU A 50 -2.39 24.22 30.61
C LEU A 50 -2.07 23.64 31.99
N ALA A 51 -1.41 22.47 32.03
CA ALA A 51 -1.09 21.78 33.27
C ALA A 51 0.25 21.02 33.15
N PRO A 52 1.39 21.72 33.07
CA PRO A 52 2.71 21.12 32.83
C PRO A 52 3.09 20.05 33.87
N GLU A 53 2.82 20.30 35.16
CA GLU A 53 3.11 19.33 36.21
C GLU A 53 2.28 18.04 36.07
N SER A 54 1.00 18.18 35.71
CA SER A 54 0.12 17.02 35.47
C SER A 54 0.58 16.22 34.26
N TYR A 55 0.97 16.89 33.18
CA TYR A 55 1.48 16.24 31.98
C TYR A 55 2.74 15.41 32.30
N GLU A 56 3.75 16.01 32.93
CA GLU A 56 4.98 15.28 33.27
C GLU A 56 4.75 14.20 34.34
N SER A 57 3.89 14.45 35.34
CA SER A 57 3.55 13.46 36.37
C SER A 57 2.93 12.19 35.78
N VAL A 58 2.02 12.32 34.81
CA VAL A 58 1.42 11.16 34.14
C VAL A 58 2.49 10.39 33.39
N TRP A 59 3.30 11.07 32.58
CA TRP A 59 4.27 10.38 31.73
C TRP A 59 5.44 9.77 32.50
N HIS A 60 5.81 10.32 33.65
CA HIS A 60 6.79 9.75 34.59
C HIS A 60 6.20 8.74 35.57
N THR A 61 4.92 8.38 35.46
CA THR A 61 4.34 7.32 36.29
C THR A 61 5.03 6.00 35.96
N HIS A 62 5.61 5.34 36.96
CA HIS A 62 6.30 4.06 36.77
C HIS A 62 5.30 2.90 36.74
N LEU A 63 5.36 2.11 35.67
CA LEU A 63 4.66 0.85 35.55
C LEU A 63 5.69 -0.28 35.57
N SER A 64 5.65 -1.08 36.63
CA SER A 64 6.53 -2.23 36.81
C SER A 64 5.80 -3.55 36.61
N LEU A 65 6.34 -4.44 35.78
CA LEU A 65 5.92 -5.83 35.65
C LEU A 65 6.99 -6.72 36.28
N THR A 66 6.63 -7.42 37.35
CA THR A 66 7.54 -8.31 38.09
C THR A 66 7.03 -9.75 38.07
N LEU A 67 7.92 -10.70 37.82
CA LEU A 67 7.67 -12.13 37.84
C LEU A 67 8.81 -12.82 38.62
N GLY A 68 8.54 -13.16 39.89
CA GLY A 68 9.57 -13.69 40.79
C GLY A 68 10.62 -12.64 41.14
N SER A 69 11.90 -12.96 40.93
CA SER A 69 13.03 -12.05 41.20
C SER A 69 13.40 -11.16 40.00
N GLN A 70 12.78 -11.37 38.84
CA GLN A 70 13.03 -10.56 37.65
C GLN A 70 11.83 -9.65 37.36
N GLY A 71 12.11 -8.46 36.85
CA GLY A 71 11.06 -7.53 36.49
C GLY A 71 11.59 -6.35 35.71
N VAL A 72 10.68 -5.68 35.04
CA VAL A 72 10.94 -4.50 34.23
C VAL A 72 10.12 -3.35 34.82
N SER A 73 10.80 -2.24 35.15
CA SER A 73 10.17 -1.00 35.60
C SER A 73 10.51 0.09 34.61
N LEU A 74 9.51 0.59 33.90
CA LEU A 74 9.62 1.68 32.93
C LEU A 74 8.57 2.74 33.27
N ASP A 75 8.85 3.99 32.90
CA ASP A 75 7.80 5.01 32.94
C ASP A 75 6.80 4.81 31.79
N LEU A 76 5.63 5.44 31.90
CA LEU A 76 4.60 5.31 30.87
C LEU A 76 5.09 5.81 29.51
N ARG A 77 5.96 6.83 29.48
CA ARG A 77 6.55 7.36 28.24
C ARG A 77 7.41 6.29 27.55
N GLU A 78 8.25 5.57 28.29
CA GLU A 78 9.11 4.54 27.75
C GLU A 78 8.35 3.26 27.38
N TRP A 79 7.27 2.92 28.09
CA TRP A 79 6.34 1.87 27.65
C TRP A 79 5.72 2.17 26.29
N ILE A 80 5.43 3.44 25.98
CA ILE A 80 4.97 3.85 24.66
C ILE A 80 6.13 3.82 23.66
N ASN A 81 7.26 4.42 24.00
CA ASN A 81 8.41 4.61 23.09
C ASN A 81 9.12 3.31 22.71
N SER A 82 9.24 2.35 23.63
CA SER A 82 9.87 1.05 23.38
C SER A 82 8.85 -0.06 23.19
N GLY A 83 7.71 -0.02 23.89
CA GLY A 83 6.67 -1.04 23.79
C GLY A 83 5.77 -0.84 22.56
N LEU A 84 4.92 0.20 22.58
CA LEU A 84 3.95 0.42 21.50
C LEU A 84 4.63 0.69 20.14
N MET A 85 5.74 1.42 20.11
CA MET A 85 6.48 1.63 18.87
C MET A 85 7.06 0.35 18.27
N THR A 86 7.27 -0.71 19.05
CA THR A 86 7.65 -2.02 18.48
C THR A 86 6.59 -2.50 17.48
N LEU A 87 5.31 -2.29 17.76
CA LEU A 87 4.22 -2.64 16.84
C LEU A 87 4.17 -1.72 15.60
N PHE A 88 4.58 -0.45 15.75
CA PHE A 88 4.75 0.45 14.61
C PHE A 88 5.87 -0.06 13.68
N PHE A 89 7.05 -0.34 14.23
CA PHE A 89 8.17 -0.89 13.46
C PHE A 89 7.90 -2.31 12.93
N PHE A 90 7.02 -3.08 13.59
CA PHE A 90 6.50 -4.32 13.04
C PHE A 90 5.71 -4.09 11.75
N MET A 91 4.82 -3.09 11.72
CA MET A 91 4.14 -2.69 10.48
C MET A 91 5.15 -2.25 9.41
N VAL A 92 6.10 -1.39 9.78
CA VAL A 92 7.17 -0.96 8.86
C VAL A 92 7.92 -2.17 8.28
N GLY A 93 8.21 -3.18 9.10
CA GLY A 93 8.85 -4.43 8.66
C GLY A 93 7.99 -5.22 7.68
N LEU A 94 6.68 -5.33 7.93
CA LEU A 94 5.73 -5.96 7.00
C LEU A 94 5.70 -5.23 5.65
N GLU A 95 5.64 -3.90 5.67
CA GLU A 95 5.60 -3.08 4.45
C GLU A 95 6.92 -3.18 3.69
N THR A 96 8.04 -3.10 4.39
CA THR A 96 9.38 -3.28 3.82
C THR A 96 9.48 -4.63 3.12
N ARG A 97 9.03 -5.71 3.79
CA ARG A 97 9.07 -7.06 3.21
C ARG A 97 8.19 -7.18 1.97
N ARG A 98 7.00 -6.58 2.02
CA ARG A 98 6.09 -6.53 0.87
C ARG A 98 6.69 -5.79 -0.32
N GLU A 99 7.39 -4.67 -0.10
CA GLU A 99 8.08 -3.95 -1.17
C GLU A 99 9.21 -4.80 -1.80
N PHE A 100 9.93 -5.59 -1.01
CA PHE A 100 10.93 -6.55 -1.52
C PHE A 100 10.31 -7.69 -2.33
N ASP A 101 9.20 -8.27 -1.86
CA ASP A 101 8.60 -9.45 -2.50
C ASP A 101 7.73 -9.10 -3.73
N LEU A 102 6.93 -8.02 -3.64
CA LEU A 102 5.91 -7.64 -4.63
C LEU A 102 6.08 -6.23 -5.23
N GLY A 103 6.89 -5.37 -4.61
CA GLY A 103 7.01 -3.96 -4.96
C GLY A 103 8.15 -3.63 -5.91
N GLU A 104 8.56 -2.36 -5.92
CA GLU A 104 9.58 -1.84 -6.84
C GLU A 104 10.99 -2.39 -6.55
N PHE A 105 11.21 -2.96 -5.36
CA PHE A 105 12.50 -3.52 -4.94
C PHE A 105 12.83 -4.87 -5.59
N ARG A 106 11.86 -5.53 -6.23
CA ARG A 106 12.07 -6.81 -6.92
C ARG A 106 13.02 -6.69 -8.12
N GLU A 107 13.02 -5.53 -8.78
CA GLU A 107 13.83 -5.27 -9.98
C GLU A 107 15.01 -4.32 -9.69
N ARG A 108 16.24 -4.79 -9.97
CA ARG A 108 17.48 -4.01 -9.74
C ARG A 108 17.52 -2.67 -10.47
N THR A 109 16.89 -2.59 -11.64
CA THR A 109 16.83 -1.35 -12.41
C THR A 109 15.88 -0.33 -11.78
N ARG A 110 14.87 -0.77 -11.01
CA ARG A 110 13.85 0.09 -10.40
C ARG A 110 14.18 0.55 -9.00
N ILE A 111 14.76 -0.33 -8.19
CA ILE A 111 15.21 0.00 -6.83
C ILE A 111 16.22 1.17 -6.81
N THR A 112 17.02 1.33 -7.87
CA THR A 112 18.11 2.30 -7.91
C THR A 112 17.64 3.73 -7.66
N LEU A 113 16.52 4.17 -8.25
CA LEU A 113 16.07 5.56 -8.13
C LEU A 113 15.45 5.84 -6.75
N PRO A 114 14.47 5.08 -6.23
CA PRO A 114 13.96 5.27 -4.88
C PRO A 114 15.03 5.11 -3.81
N THR A 115 15.96 4.16 -3.94
CA THR A 115 17.05 3.99 -2.96
C THR A 115 18.05 5.13 -3.00
N THR A 116 18.46 5.62 -4.18
CA THR A 116 19.34 6.80 -4.26
C THR A 116 18.64 8.06 -3.75
N ALA A 117 17.34 8.21 -4.02
CA ALA A 117 16.54 9.33 -3.52
C ALA A 117 16.36 9.27 -2.00
N GLY A 118 16.08 8.10 -1.42
CA GLY A 118 15.99 7.88 0.03
C GLY A 118 17.34 8.15 0.71
N LEU A 119 18.41 7.48 0.26
CA LEU A 119 19.77 7.68 0.81
C LEU A 119 20.22 9.14 0.76
N ALA A 120 20.05 9.83 -0.37
CA ALA A 120 20.37 11.25 -0.45
C ALA A 120 19.42 12.11 0.40
N GLY A 121 18.16 11.71 0.48
CA GLY A 121 17.15 12.25 1.40
C GLY A 121 17.51 12.06 2.87
N MET A 122 18.48 11.22 3.23
CA MET A 122 19.03 11.12 4.59
C MET A 122 20.36 11.87 4.72
N LEU A 123 21.27 11.67 3.76
CA LEU A 123 22.63 12.21 3.81
C LEU A 123 22.69 13.74 3.66
N VAL A 124 21.82 14.34 2.84
CA VAL A 124 21.79 15.80 2.66
C VAL A 124 21.28 16.51 3.92
N PRO A 125 20.13 16.13 4.52
CA PRO A 125 19.71 16.66 5.82
C PRO A 125 20.77 16.48 6.91
N LEU A 126 21.39 15.30 6.97
CA LEU A 126 22.45 14.98 7.91
C LEU A 126 23.62 15.97 7.80
N ALA A 127 24.13 16.17 6.60
CA ALA A 127 25.25 17.08 6.34
C ALA A 127 24.88 18.53 6.69
N LEU A 128 23.66 18.96 6.38
CA LEU A 128 23.18 20.30 6.76
C LEU A 128 23.10 20.45 8.28
N TYR A 129 22.51 19.49 8.99
CA TYR A 129 22.44 19.52 10.45
C TYR A 129 23.83 19.60 11.08
N LEU A 130 24.76 18.74 10.65
CA LEU A 130 26.13 18.72 11.15
C LEU A 130 26.88 20.02 10.87
N ALA A 131 26.57 20.72 9.78
CA ALA A 131 27.15 22.03 9.49
C ALA A 131 26.71 23.11 10.51
N PHE A 132 25.47 23.04 11.00
CA PHE A 132 24.97 23.95 12.04
C PHE A 132 25.49 23.59 13.43
N THR A 133 25.67 22.30 13.73
CA THR A 133 26.13 21.83 15.05
C THR A 133 27.61 21.47 15.08
N HIS A 134 28.40 21.97 14.13
CA HIS A 134 29.81 21.60 14.01
C HIS A 134 30.60 22.08 15.24
N GLY A 135 31.38 21.18 15.85
CA GLY A 135 32.19 21.49 17.03
C GLY A 135 31.42 21.62 18.34
N THR A 136 30.12 21.27 18.34
CA THR A 136 29.28 21.33 19.54
C THR A 136 28.83 19.93 20.00
N PRO A 137 28.56 19.69 21.30
CA PRO A 137 28.11 18.38 21.80
C PRO A 137 26.78 17.91 21.19
N GLU A 138 26.00 18.84 20.64
CA GLU A 138 24.70 18.58 20.02
C GLU A 138 24.81 17.88 18.66
N ALA A 139 26.01 17.79 18.07
CA ALA A 139 26.27 16.99 16.88
C ALA A 139 25.85 15.52 17.05
N ARG A 140 25.82 15.00 18.29
CA ARG A 140 25.33 13.65 18.60
C ARG A 140 23.87 13.39 18.20
N GLY A 141 23.06 14.44 18.03
CA GLY A 141 21.65 14.35 17.64
C GLY A 141 21.39 14.25 16.15
N TRP A 142 22.41 13.96 15.34
CA TRP A 142 22.32 13.90 13.88
C TRP A 142 21.25 12.94 13.35
N GLY A 143 20.91 11.88 14.10
CA GLY A 143 19.86 10.94 13.72
C GLY A 143 18.46 11.57 13.71
N THR A 144 18.25 12.71 14.36
CA THR A 144 16.94 13.37 14.43
C THR A 144 16.45 13.90 13.08
N VAL A 145 17.32 14.05 12.08
CA VAL A 145 17.00 14.69 10.79
C VAL A 145 16.91 13.74 9.60
N ILE A 146 17.03 12.43 9.82
CA ILE A 146 17.18 11.45 8.72
C ILE A 146 15.86 10.83 8.28
N SER A 147 14.85 10.76 9.14
CA SER A 147 13.64 9.97 8.93
C SER A 147 12.52 10.76 8.25
N THR A 148 11.47 10.07 7.81
CA THR A 148 10.24 10.70 7.29
C THR A 148 9.04 9.99 7.90
N ASP A 149 8.18 10.71 8.60
CA ASP A 149 6.94 10.19 9.15
C ASP A 149 5.92 9.93 8.03
N THR A 150 5.80 8.66 7.66
CA THR A 150 4.89 8.18 6.61
C THR A 150 3.43 8.53 6.90
N ALA A 151 3.01 8.52 8.17
CA ALA A 151 1.62 8.82 8.54
C ALA A 151 1.24 10.27 8.20
N PHE A 152 2.01 11.27 8.65
CA PHE A 152 1.77 12.65 8.26
C PHE A 152 2.07 12.91 6.79
N ALA A 153 3.09 12.28 6.21
CA ALA A 153 3.42 12.44 4.78
C ALA A 153 2.24 12.02 3.89
N LEU A 154 1.67 10.83 4.13
CA LEU A 154 0.50 10.33 3.41
C LEU A 154 -0.76 11.10 3.76
N GLY A 155 -0.90 11.54 5.01
CA GLY A 155 -1.96 12.44 5.44
C GLY A 155 -1.98 13.74 4.66
N LEU A 156 -0.82 14.40 4.54
CA LEU A 156 -0.64 15.62 3.75
C LEU A 156 -0.87 15.37 2.27
N TYR A 157 -0.32 14.27 1.73
CA TYR A 157 -0.60 13.84 0.36
C TYR A 157 -2.11 13.69 0.15
N ALA A 158 -2.85 13.08 1.07
CA ALA A 158 -4.27 12.84 0.89
C ALA A 158 -5.12 14.13 1.04
N LEU A 159 -4.71 15.07 1.90
CA LEU A 159 -5.30 16.41 2.00
C LEU A 159 -5.11 17.22 0.70
N LEU A 160 -3.94 17.12 0.08
CA LEU A 160 -3.60 17.83 -1.17
C LEU A 160 -3.80 16.98 -2.43
N GLY A 161 -4.24 15.73 -2.27
CA GLY A 161 -4.15 14.66 -3.27
C GLY A 161 -5.03 14.86 -4.48
N ARG A 162 -6.07 15.70 -4.38
CA ARG A 162 -6.86 16.13 -5.55
C ARG A 162 -6.00 16.84 -6.60
N ARG A 163 -4.79 17.31 -6.25
CA ARG A 163 -3.86 18.02 -7.12
C ARG A 163 -2.64 17.18 -7.55
N LEU A 164 -2.45 15.98 -6.99
CA LEU A 164 -1.27 15.14 -7.22
C LEU A 164 -1.65 13.75 -7.76
N PRO A 165 -0.88 13.17 -8.69
CA PRO A 165 -1.12 11.81 -9.18
C PRO A 165 -0.92 10.73 -8.11
N ALA A 166 -1.66 9.63 -8.22
CA ALA A 166 -1.51 8.45 -7.35
C ALA A 166 -0.08 7.86 -7.34
N ALA A 167 0.66 8.02 -8.44
CA ALA A 167 2.06 7.58 -8.52
C ALA A 167 3.00 8.38 -7.60
N THR A 168 2.64 9.60 -7.18
CA THR A 168 3.42 10.37 -6.19
C THR A 168 3.35 9.71 -4.82
N ARG A 169 2.19 9.18 -4.44
CA ARG A 169 2.03 8.41 -3.20
C ARG A 169 2.92 7.17 -3.20
N ALA A 170 2.92 6.41 -4.30
CA ALA A 170 3.79 5.23 -4.43
C ALA A 170 5.27 5.62 -4.28
N PHE A 171 5.72 6.67 -4.98
CA PHE A 171 7.10 7.16 -4.85
C PHE A 171 7.49 7.55 -3.42
N ILE A 172 6.61 8.26 -2.69
CA ILE A 172 6.85 8.63 -1.29
C ILE A 172 6.95 7.39 -0.41
N LEU A 173 6.02 6.43 -0.56
CA LEU A 173 6.02 5.16 0.20
C LEU A 173 7.33 4.38 0.01
N THR A 174 7.72 4.16 -1.24
CA THR A 174 8.92 3.39 -1.57
C THR A 174 10.20 4.07 -1.07
N ALA A 175 10.29 5.40 -1.15
CA ALA A 175 11.42 6.14 -0.60
C ALA A 175 11.44 6.11 0.94
N SER A 176 10.29 6.25 1.60
CA SER A 176 10.20 6.23 3.06
C SER A 176 10.57 4.88 3.69
N VAL A 177 10.33 3.77 2.98
CA VAL A 177 10.73 2.43 3.46
C VAL A 177 12.25 2.35 3.68
N VAL A 178 13.04 2.95 2.77
CA VAL A 178 14.51 3.00 2.91
C VAL A 178 14.89 3.83 4.14
N ASP A 179 14.26 4.99 4.30
CA ASP A 179 14.52 5.92 5.39
C ASP A 179 14.19 5.29 6.75
N ASP A 180 13.05 4.62 6.88
CA ASP A 180 12.61 3.98 8.13
C ASP A 180 13.53 2.81 8.53
N PHE A 181 13.93 1.98 7.56
CA PHE A 181 14.85 0.86 7.80
C PHE A 181 16.21 1.35 8.31
N ILE A 182 16.78 2.35 7.62
CA ILE A 182 18.09 2.90 8.01
C ILE A 182 17.96 3.67 9.32
N ALA A 183 16.88 4.43 9.54
CA ALA A 183 16.66 5.14 10.79
C ALA A 183 16.58 4.17 11.99
N LEU A 184 15.94 3.01 11.82
CA LEU A 184 15.93 2.00 12.87
C LEU A 184 17.32 1.41 13.13
N ALA A 185 18.10 1.12 12.08
CA ALA A 185 19.48 0.69 12.25
C ALA A 185 20.31 1.74 13.02
N VAL A 186 20.10 3.03 12.72
CA VAL A 186 20.74 4.13 13.46
C VAL A 186 20.31 4.13 14.93
N ILE A 187 19.03 3.96 15.23
CA ILE A 187 18.55 3.86 16.63
C ILE A 187 19.25 2.69 17.35
N ALA A 188 19.29 1.52 16.71
CA ALA A 188 19.82 0.29 17.29
C ALA A 188 21.34 0.33 17.57
N PHE A 189 22.11 1.02 16.73
CA PHE A 189 23.58 1.00 16.81
C PHE A 189 24.20 2.31 17.29
N ALA A 190 23.63 3.47 16.96
CA ALA A 190 24.24 4.78 17.24
C ALA A 190 23.79 5.41 18.57
N TYR A 191 22.60 5.04 19.07
CA TYR A 191 22.02 5.60 20.31
C TYR A 191 21.96 4.60 21.47
N THR A 192 22.70 3.50 21.36
CA THR A 192 22.80 2.46 22.40
C THR A 192 23.90 2.81 23.41
N SER A 193 23.57 2.78 24.70
CA SER A 193 24.48 3.16 25.81
C SER A 193 25.49 2.08 26.20
N GLY A 194 25.35 0.86 25.68
CA GLY A 194 26.26 -0.28 25.86
C GLY A 194 25.56 -1.59 25.49
N ILE A 195 26.31 -2.58 25.00
CA ILE A 195 25.73 -3.86 24.57
C ILE A 195 26.14 -4.96 25.55
N SER A 196 25.16 -5.55 26.24
CA SER A 196 25.32 -6.80 26.97
C SER A 196 25.25 -7.96 25.99
N TRP A 197 26.41 -8.44 25.54
CA TRP A 197 26.53 -9.56 24.59
C TRP A 197 25.77 -10.83 25.01
N PRO A 198 25.76 -11.25 26.30
CA PRO A 198 25.01 -12.43 26.72
C PRO A 198 23.51 -12.29 26.44
N GLU A 199 22.94 -11.15 26.78
CA GLU A 199 21.50 -10.90 26.62
C GLU A 199 21.11 -10.73 25.15
N LEU A 200 22.00 -10.12 24.36
CA LEU A 200 21.83 -10.05 22.91
C LEU A 200 21.85 -11.44 22.26
N LEU A 201 22.76 -12.33 22.68
CA LEU A 201 22.82 -13.71 22.19
C LEU A 201 21.59 -14.52 22.61
N VAL A 202 21.06 -14.29 23.81
CA VAL A 202 19.78 -14.86 24.26
C VAL A 202 18.64 -14.37 23.38
N ALA A 203 18.56 -13.07 23.09
CA ALA A 203 17.55 -12.51 22.20
C ALA A 203 17.60 -13.15 20.79
N ILE A 204 18.79 -13.26 20.21
CA ILE A 204 19.01 -13.92 18.91
C ILE A 204 18.61 -15.41 18.98
N GLY A 205 18.99 -16.11 20.04
CA GLY A 205 18.64 -17.51 20.25
C GLY A 205 17.12 -17.73 20.32
N ILE A 206 16.41 -16.92 21.11
CA ILE A 206 14.95 -16.95 21.22
C ILE A 206 14.31 -16.64 19.86
N PHE A 207 14.82 -15.65 19.13
CA PHE A 207 14.32 -15.29 17.81
C PHE A 207 14.45 -16.45 16.82
N VAL A 208 15.64 -17.07 16.74
CA VAL A 208 15.91 -18.20 15.83
C VAL A 208 15.05 -19.42 16.21
N VAL A 209 15.00 -19.78 17.49
CA VAL A 209 14.18 -20.91 17.96
C VAL A 209 12.70 -20.66 17.71
N GLY A 210 12.21 -19.46 18.00
CA GLY A 210 10.83 -19.07 17.75
C GLY A 210 10.47 -19.09 16.27
N LEU A 211 11.40 -18.73 15.38
CA LEU A 211 11.22 -18.81 13.93
C LEU A 211 11.17 -20.26 13.44
N VAL A 212 12.09 -21.10 13.90
CA VAL A 212 12.09 -22.54 13.58
C VAL A 212 10.82 -23.21 14.09
N ALA A 213 10.40 -22.91 15.32
CA ALA A 213 9.16 -23.40 15.92
C ALA A 213 7.93 -22.92 15.14
N SER A 214 7.86 -21.65 14.77
CA SER A 214 6.74 -21.10 14.00
C SER A 214 6.64 -21.76 12.62
N ASN A 215 7.76 -21.95 11.92
CA ASN A 215 7.79 -22.61 10.62
C ASN A 215 7.39 -24.09 10.73
N SER A 216 7.90 -24.80 11.74
CA SER A 216 7.53 -26.21 11.97
C SER A 216 6.07 -26.39 12.40
N ILE A 217 5.52 -25.48 13.21
CA ILE A 217 4.08 -25.45 13.55
C ILE A 217 3.23 -25.19 12.32
N VAL A 218 3.61 -24.25 11.45
CA VAL A 218 2.90 -24.01 10.19
C VAL A 218 2.98 -25.25 9.29
N ARG A 219 4.11 -25.96 9.23
CA ARG A 219 4.20 -27.20 8.43
C ARG A 219 3.40 -28.35 9.01
N ALA A 220 3.38 -28.52 10.33
CA ALA A 220 2.72 -29.64 11.02
C ALA A 220 1.20 -29.41 11.18
N CYS A 221 0.81 -28.23 11.64
CA CYS A 221 -0.58 -27.88 11.91
C CYS A 221 -1.26 -27.17 10.74
N GLY A 222 -0.50 -26.68 9.74
CA GLY A 222 -0.98 -25.91 8.58
C GLY A 222 -1.74 -24.62 8.91
N GLU A 223 -1.53 -24.10 10.12
CA GLU A 223 -2.14 -22.88 10.65
C GLU A 223 -1.07 -21.96 11.23
N PHE A 224 -1.16 -20.68 10.90
CA PHE A 224 -0.39 -19.65 11.59
C PHE A 224 -0.99 -19.39 12.97
N ARG A 225 -0.28 -19.80 14.02
CA ARG A 225 -0.64 -19.47 15.40
C ARG A 225 -0.08 -18.11 15.77
N GLY A 226 -0.86 -17.05 15.54
CA GLY A 226 -0.48 -15.68 15.89
C GLY A 226 -0.04 -15.52 17.35
N ALA A 227 -0.57 -16.33 18.27
CA ALA A 227 -0.13 -16.37 19.66
C ALA A 227 1.33 -16.80 19.83
N ALA A 228 1.80 -17.82 19.10
CA ALA A 228 3.20 -18.28 19.19
C ALA A 228 4.15 -17.20 18.68
N PHE A 229 3.79 -16.57 17.55
CA PHE A 229 4.55 -15.46 16.97
C PHE A 229 4.60 -14.25 17.92
N ALA A 230 3.47 -13.90 18.56
CA ALA A 230 3.41 -12.82 19.54
C ALA A 230 4.24 -13.15 20.80
N LEU A 231 4.19 -14.38 21.31
CA LEU A 231 4.99 -14.81 22.45
C LEU A 231 6.49 -14.75 22.16
N THR A 232 6.92 -15.19 20.98
CA THR A 232 8.32 -15.03 20.53
C THR A 232 8.70 -13.55 20.51
N GLY A 233 7.86 -12.68 19.96
CA GLY A 233 8.12 -11.24 19.95
C GLY A 233 8.25 -10.64 21.34
N VAL A 234 7.35 -10.96 22.25
CA VAL A 234 7.42 -10.49 23.65
C VAL A 234 8.70 -10.98 24.33
N ALA A 235 9.08 -12.24 24.13
CA ALA A 235 10.29 -12.80 24.72
C ALA A 235 11.58 -12.15 24.17
N VAL A 236 11.66 -11.92 22.85
CA VAL A 236 12.79 -11.22 22.22
C VAL A 236 12.83 -9.76 22.70
N TRP A 237 11.70 -9.10 22.81
CA TRP A 237 11.59 -7.71 23.29
C TRP A 237 12.15 -7.57 24.71
N PHE A 238 11.78 -8.46 25.63
CA PHE A 238 12.33 -8.45 27.00
C PHE A 238 13.84 -8.71 27.03
N ALA A 239 14.35 -9.63 26.20
CA ALA A 239 15.78 -9.91 26.12
C ALA A 239 16.56 -8.73 25.52
N LEU A 240 16.00 -8.02 24.53
CA LEU A 240 16.64 -6.82 23.98
C LEU A 240 16.68 -5.67 24.98
N LEU A 241 15.62 -5.47 25.77
CA LEU A 241 15.57 -4.42 26.79
C LEU A 241 16.75 -4.51 27.77
N GLY A 242 17.12 -5.72 28.18
CA GLY A 242 18.30 -5.93 29.03
C GLY A 242 19.64 -5.88 28.27
N SER A 243 19.64 -6.21 26.97
CA SER A 243 20.84 -6.15 26.12
C SER A 243 21.37 -4.73 25.87
N GLY A 244 20.56 -3.71 26.11
CA GLY A 244 20.85 -2.31 25.82
C GLY A 244 20.50 -1.87 24.39
N VAL A 245 20.23 -2.81 23.47
CA VAL A 245 19.69 -2.51 22.14
C VAL A 245 18.20 -2.17 22.26
N ASP A 246 17.76 -1.15 21.51
CA ASP A 246 16.36 -0.74 21.52
C ASP A 246 15.40 -1.90 21.18
N PRO A 247 14.43 -2.22 22.06
CA PRO A 247 13.45 -3.28 21.82
C PRO A 247 12.62 -3.13 20.55
N VAL A 248 12.49 -1.91 19.98
CA VAL A 248 11.72 -1.67 18.75
C VAL A 248 12.25 -2.44 17.54
N VAL A 249 13.53 -2.83 17.56
CA VAL A 249 14.16 -3.69 16.55
C VAL A 249 13.45 -5.05 16.44
N THR A 250 12.87 -5.56 17.53
CA THR A 250 12.08 -6.80 17.55
C THR A 250 10.94 -6.75 16.54
N GLY A 251 10.26 -5.61 16.47
CA GLY A 251 9.12 -5.39 15.59
C GLY A 251 9.55 -5.52 14.14
N LEU A 252 10.55 -4.74 13.72
CA LEU A 252 11.07 -4.79 12.36
C LEU A 252 11.54 -6.20 11.99
N ALA A 253 12.32 -6.85 12.86
CA ALA A 253 12.86 -8.18 12.61
C ALA A 253 11.73 -9.20 12.36
N LEU A 254 10.68 -9.19 13.18
CA LEU A 254 9.50 -10.03 12.97
C LEU A 254 8.73 -9.69 11.69
N GLY A 255 8.55 -8.40 11.39
CA GLY A 255 7.86 -7.93 10.19
C GLY A 255 8.58 -8.38 8.91
N LEU A 256 9.91 -8.25 8.87
CA LEU A 256 10.75 -8.65 7.73
C LEU A 256 10.71 -10.15 7.43
N MET A 257 10.33 -10.99 8.40
CA MET A 257 10.22 -12.43 8.22
C MET A 257 8.87 -12.85 7.62
N ALA A 258 7.84 -12.03 7.74
CA ALA A 258 6.53 -12.34 7.17
C ALA A 258 6.53 -12.06 5.67
N CYS A 259 6.91 -13.06 4.87
CA CYS A 259 6.97 -12.96 3.42
C CYS A 259 5.58 -12.69 2.81
N ASP A 260 5.57 -11.91 1.73
CA ASP A 260 4.37 -11.64 0.94
C ASP A 260 4.42 -12.42 -0.39
N HIS A 261 3.25 -12.79 -0.92
CA HIS A 261 3.13 -13.49 -2.19
C HIS A 261 1.75 -13.21 -2.79
N PRO A 262 1.63 -13.12 -4.13
CA PRO A 262 0.33 -13.00 -4.76
C PRO A 262 -0.47 -14.29 -4.51
N ALA A 263 -1.81 -14.17 -4.50
CA ALA A 263 -2.68 -15.36 -4.44
C ALA A 263 -2.47 -16.19 -5.71
N ARG A 264 -1.89 -17.39 -5.55
CA ARG A 264 -1.61 -18.29 -6.67
C ARG A 264 -2.91 -18.94 -7.13
N GLY A 265 -3.06 -19.15 -8.44
CA GLY A 265 -4.25 -19.80 -9.01
C GLY A 265 -4.53 -21.17 -8.39
N ALA A 266 -3.49 -21.97 -8.10
CA ALA A 266 -3.65 -23.27 -7.45
C ALA A 266 -4.24 -23.18 -6.03
N ASP A 267 -3.86 -22.16 -5.25
CA ASP A 267 -4.36 -21.96 -3.88
C ASP A 267 -5.83 -21.51 -3.90
N LEU A 268 -6.19 -20.65 -4.86
CA LEU A 268 -7.57 -20.21 -5.10
C LEU A 268 -8.47 -21.37 -5.55
N ARG A 269 -8.00 -22.19 -6.50
CA ARG A 269 -8.73 -23.40 -6.92
C ARG A 269 -8.95 -24.36 -5.75
N ARG A 270 -7.91 -24.61 -4.95
CA ARG A 270 -8.03 -25.44 -3.74
C ARG A 270 -9.06 -24.88 -2.75
N ALA A 271 -9.06 -23.57 -2.52
CA ALA A 271 -10.02 -22.91 -1.65
C ALA A 271 -11.46 -23.05 -2.19
N SER A 272 -11.65 -22.91 -3.50
CA SER A 272 -12.93 -23.14 -4.18
C SER A 272 -13.42 -24.58 -3.97
N THR A 273 -12.56 -25.58 -4.17
CA THR A 273 -12.91 -26.99 -3.94
C THR A 273 -13.35 -27.25 -2.49
N LEU A 274 -12.67 -26.65 -1.51
CA LEU A 274 -13.04 -26.78 -0.10
C LEU A 274 -14.40 -26.14 0.21
N TYR A 275 -14.67 -24.97 -0.37
CA TYR A 275 -15.97 -24.31 -0.26
C TYR A 275 -17.08 -25.15 -0.91
N LEU A 276 -16.84 -25.73 -2.09
CA LEU A 276 -17.81 -26.60 -2.76
C LEU A 276 -18.14 -27.84 -1.91
N ARG A 277 -17.14 -28.49 -1.31
CA ARG A 277 -17.36 -29.61 -0.38
C ARG A 277 -18.19 -29.19 0.83
N PHE A 278 -17.91 -28.02 1.42
CA PHE A 278 -18.72 -27.49 2.51
C PHE A 278 -20.16 -27.18 2.07
N ARG A 279 -20.36 -26.66 0.85
CA ARG A 279 -21.68 -26.39 0.29
C ARG A 279 -22.49 -27.68 0.12
N GLU A 280 -21.85 -28.74 -0.36
CA GLU A 280 -22.46 -30.07 -0.50
C GLU A 280 -22.76 -30.72 0.85
N GLN A 281 -21.87 -30.51 1.84
CA GLN A 281 -21.98 -31.08 3.18
C GLN A 281 -21.60 -30.03 4.25
N PRO A 282 -22.58 -29.27 4.77
CA PRO A 282 -22.31 -28.16 5.69
C PRO A 282 -22.00 -28.65 7.12
N THR A 283 -20.84 -29.30 7.29
CA THR A 283 -20.35 -29.79 8.58
C THR A 283 -19.37 -28.79 9.21
N PRO A 284 -19.27 -28.74 10.56
CA PRO A 284 -18.28 -27.88 11.23
C PRO A 284 -16.82 -28.19 10.90
N ALA A 285 -16.52 -29.40 10.41
CA ALA A 285 -15.18 -29.76 9.94
C ALA A 285 -14.87 -29.11 8.59
N LEU A 286 -15.78 -29.27 7.62
CA LEU A 286 -15.63 -28.67 6.29
C LEU A 286 -15.73 -27.14 6.32
N GLU A 287 -16.50 -26.57 7.24
CA GLU A 287 -16.51 -25.12 7.48
C GLU A 287 -15.11 -24.63 7.88
N ARG A 288 -14.46 -25.30 8.84
CA ARG A 288 -13.11 -24.96 9.29
C ARG A 288 -12.10 -25.12 8.17
N ASP A 289 -12.19 -26.20 7.39
CA ASP A 289 -11.30 -26.43 6.25
C ASP A 289 -11.49 -25.37 5.16
N ALA A 290 -12.73 -24.99 4.83
CA ALA A 290 -13.02 -23.94 3.85
C ALA A 290 -12.52 -22.57 4.34
N ARG A 291 -12.82 -22.19 5.59
CA ARG A 291 -12.30 -20.95 6.20
C ARG A 291 -10.78 -20.91 6.19
N ARG A 292 -10.13 -22.05 6.48
CA ARG A 292 -8.68 -22.18 6.49
C ARG A 292 -8.08 -22.14 5.08
N GLY A 293 -8.69 -22.82 4.11
CA GLY A 293 -8.29 -22.77 2.70
C GLY A 293 -8.31 -21.35 2.15
N LEU A 294 -9.37 -20.59 2.46
CA LEU A 294 -9.47 -19.16 2.14
C LEU A 294 -8.42 -18.32 2.88
N ALA A 295 -8.17 -18.58 4.17
CA ALA A 295 -7.20 -17.83 4.95
C ALA A 295 -5.73 -18.08 4.52
N LEU A 296 -5.45 -19.22 3.88
CA LEU A 296 -4.13 -19.59 3.37
C LEU A 296 -3.90 -19.15 1.91
N SER A 297 -4.95 -18.81 1.15
CA SER A 297 -4.80 -18.28 -0.21
C SER A 297 -4.31 -16.82 -0.23
N VAL A 298 -4.48 -16.12 0.88
CA VAL A 298 -3.94 -14.78 1.14
C VAL A 298 -2.68 -14.89 2.00
N SER A 299 -1.64 -14.13 1.66
CA SER A 299 -0.39 -14.15 2.40
C SER A 299 -0.56 -13.74 3.87
N LEU A 300 0.33 -14.28 4.72
CA LEU A 300 0.37 -13.91 6.14
C LEU A 300 0.64 -12.41 6.33
N ASN A 301 1.57 -11.85 5.54
CA ASN A 301 1.92 -10.44 5.59
C ASN A 301 0.68 -9.56 5.38
N SER A 302 -0.06 -9.78 4.28
CA SER A 302 -1.26 -9.01 3.94
C SER A 302 -2.31 -9.06 5.07
N ARG A 303 -2.52 -10.23 5.68
CA ARG A 303 -3.46 -10.39 6.79
C ARG A 303 -3.01 -9.64 8.05
N LEU A 304 -1.72 -9.71 8.40
CA LEU A 304 -1.18 -9.00 9.55
C LEU A 304 -1.20 -7.47 9.32
N GLN A 305 -0.93 -7.01 8.09
CA GLN A 305 -1.08 -5.59 7.76
C GLN A 305 -2.53 -5.12 7.95
N GLU A 306 -3.51 -5.86 7.43
CA GLU A 306 -4.93 -5.49 7.60
C GLU A 306 -5.35 -5.47 9.08
N LEU A 307 -4.84 -6.43 9.87
CA LEU A 307 -5.12 -6.50 11.29
C LEU A 307 -4.50 -5.34 12.08
N PHE A 308 -3.22 -5.01 11.86
CA PHE A 308 -2.47 -4.05 12.69
C PHE A 308 -2.51 -2.60 12.18
N ARG A 309 -2.84 -2.36 10.90
CA ARG A 309 -2.91 -1.00 10.32
C ARG A 309 -3.84 -0.04 11.08
N PRO A 310 -5.06 -0.44 11.49
CA PRO A 310 -5.93 0.45 12.27
C PRO A 310 -5.35 0.77 13.65
N TRP A 311 -4.77 -0.21 14.34
CA TRP A 311 -4.17 -0.01 15.66
C TRP A 311 -2.96 0.92 15.62
N THR A 312 -2.10 0.73 14.63
CA THR A 312 -0.92 1.58 14.44
C THR A 312 -1.32 3.01 14.13
N SER A 313 -2.25 3.19 13.18
CA SER A 313 -2.66 4.52 12.70
C SER A 313 -3.54 5.30 13.67
N TYR A 314 -4.42 4.64 14.43
CA TYR A 314 -5.43 5.31 15.26
C TYR A 314 -5.13 5.30 16.76
N LEU A 315 -4.29 4.38 17.24
CA LEU A 315 -3.99 4.27 18.66
C LEU A 315 -2.51 4.51 18.94
N ILE A 316 -1.61 3.73 18.33
CA ILE A 316 -0.20 3.69 18.70
C ILE A 316 0.52 5.00 18.36
N VAL A 317 0.46 5.42 17.09
CA VAL A 317 1.14 6.64 16.63
C VAL A 317 0.53 7.90 17.29
N PRO A 318 -0.80 8.03 17.44
CA PRO A 318 -1.41 9.09 18.23
C PRO A 318 -1.02 9.07 19.72
N ALA A 319 -0.98 7.91 20.38
CA ALA A 319 -0.54 7.81 21.78
C ALA A 319 0.94 8.21 21.93
N PHE A 320 1.78 7.82 20.98
CA PHE A 320 3.17 8.26 20.91
C PHE A 320 3.30 9.78 20.79
N ALA A 321 2.52 10.40 19.88
CA ALA A 321 2.48 11.86 19.77
C ALA A 321 2.01 12.52 21.06
N LEU A 322 0.99 11.96 21.71
CA LEU A 322 0.45 12.48 22.96
C LEU A 322 1.51 12.51 24.07
N ALA A 323 2.38 11.50 24.14
CA ALA A 323 3.42 11.38 25.16
C ALA A 323 4.69 12.20 24.87
N ASN A 324 5.01 12.44 23.60
CA ASN A 324 6.31 13.00 23.20
C ASN A 324 6.24 14.40 22.60
N ALA A 325 5.11 14.80 22.00
CA ALA A 325 5.00 16.10 21.32
C ALA A 325 4.75 17.28 22.27
N GLY A 326 4.34 17.02 23.51
CA GLY A 326 4.13 18.07 24.51
C GLY A 326 5.42 18.85 24.79
N ILE A 327 5.32 20.17 24.63
CA ILE A 327 6.36 21.15 24.96
C ILE A 327 5.74 22.36 25.67
N THR A 328 6.46 22.93 26.62
CA THR A 328 6.08 24.20 27.25
C THR A 328 6.44 25.36 26.32
N LEU A 329 5.44 26.15 25.93
CA LEU A 329 5.55 27.30 25.03
C LEU A 329 5.72 28.57 25.87
N ASP A 330 6.87 28.72 26.54
CA ASP A 330 7.24 30.00 27.16
C ASP A 330 7.89 30.92 26.12
N ALA A 331 7.55 32.21 26.13
CA ALA A 331 8.06 33.18 25.16
C ALA A 331 9.59 33.28 25.17
N ARG A 332 10.22 33.15 26.35
CA ARG A 332 11.68 33.13 26.49
C ARG A 332 12.30 31.86 25.93
N GLN A 333 11.70 30.69 26.19
CA GLN A 333 12.15 29.42 25.64
C GLN A 333 11.98 29.36 24.12
N LEU A 334 10.88 29.91 23.60
CA LEU A 334 10.63 29.96 22.16
C LEU A 334 11.67 30.85 21.46
N ALA A 335 11.94 32.03 22.01
CA ALA A 335 12.96 32.93 21.48
C ALA A 335 14.35 32.28 21.48
N ALA A 336 14.71 31.59 22.57
CA ALA A 336 15.96 30.85 22.66
C ALA A 336 16.02 29.70 21.62
N ALA A 337 14.92 28.95 21.45
CA ALA A 337 14.84 27.86 20.48
C ALA A 337 15.04 28.36 19.05
N PHE A 338 14.43 29.48 18.63
CA PHE A 338 14.63 30.01 17.27
C PHE A 338 16.07 30.47 16.98
N THR A 339 16.87 30.70 18.00
CA THR A 339 18.31 31.00 17.87
C THR A 339 19.21 29.78 18.08
N SER A 340 18.65 28.65 18.54
CA SER A 340 19.43 27.45 18.83
C SER A 340 19.94 26.80 17.54
N PRO A 341 21.24 26.45 17.48
CA PRO A 341 21.79 25.67 16.37
C PRO A 341 21.06 24.34 16.14
N VAL A 342 20.52 23.73 17.20
CA VAL A 342 19.78 22.46 17.11
C VAL A 342 18.46 22.67 16.37
N THR A 343 17.67 23.65 16.80
CA THR A 343 16.37 23.96 16.18
C THR A 343 16.55 24.41 14.73
N LEU A 344 17.49 25.32 14.46
CA LEU A 344 17.77 25.80 13.10
C LEU A 344 18.32 24.68 12.22
N GLY A 345 19.23 23.86 12.74
CA GLY A 345 19.76 22.69 12.04
C GLY A 345 18.66 21.72 11.64
N ILE A 346 17.75 21.36 12.56
CA ILE A 346 16.62 20.47 12.29
C ILE A 346 15.68 21.08 11.24
N VAL A 347 15.30 22.35 11.40
CA VAL A 347 14.40 23.05 10.49
C VAL A 347 14.98 23.09 9.07
N VAL A 348 16.24 23.49 8.92
CA VAL A 348 16.89 23.56 7.59
C VAL A 348 17.09 22.17 7.00
N ALA A 349 17.48 21.18 7.79
CA ALA A 349 17.66 19.80 7.34
C ALA A 349 16.37 19.21 6.78
N TYR A 350 15.23 19.43 7.43
CA TYR A 350 13.93 18.95 6.94
C TYR A 350 13.34 19.82 5.82
N ALA A 351 13.29 21.13 6.03
CA ALA A 351 12.60 22.04 5.11
C ALA A 351 13.35 22.22 3.79
N VAL A 352 14.69 22.15 3.81
CA VAL A 352 15.54 22.32 2.62
C VAL A 352 16.25 21.02 2.26
N GLY A 353 16.85 20.35 3.24
CA GLY A 353 17.68 19.17 3.00
C GLY A 353 16.93 18.01 2.37
N LYS A 354 15.75 17.65 2.88
CA LYS A 354 14.94 16.53 2.34
C LYS A 354 14.50 16.78 0.89
N PRO A 355 13.89 17.94 0.55
CA PRO A 355 13.58 18.27 -0.84
C PRO A 355 14.81 18.28 -1.74
N LEU A 356 15.90 18.89 -1.30
CA LEU A 356 17.13 18.99 -2.08
C LEU A 356 17.77 17.61 -2.32
N GLY A 357 17.79 16.75 -1.30
CA GLY A 357 18.29 15.38 -1.40
C GLY A 357 17.48 14.54 -2.37
N ILE A 358 16.15 14.50 -2.21
CA ILE A 358 15.26 13.68 -3.03
C ILE A 358 15.23 14.16 -4.49
N VAL A 359 15.00 15.47 -4.71
CA VAL A 359 14.93 16.04 -6.06
C VAL A 359 16.31 16.02 -6.73
N GLY A 360 17.35 16.38 -5.98
CA GLY A 360 18.73 16.41 -6.47
C GLY A 360 19.26 15.04 -6.86
N ALA A 361 19.05 14.02 -6.03
CA ALA A 361 19.43 12.65 -6.36
C ALA A 361 18.62 12.09 -7.52
N SER A 362 17.31 12.33 -7.56
CA SER A 362 16.48 11.94 -8.71
C SER A 362 16.99 12.56 -10.01
N ALA A 363 17.38 13.85 -9.99
CA ALA A 363 17.95 14.56 -11.14
C ALA A 363 19.33 14.02 -11.52
N LEU A 364 20.20 13.79 -10.53
CA LEU A 364 21.53 13.25 -10.74
C LEU A 364 21.48 11.83 -11.32
N THR A 365 20.68 10.93 -10.74
CA THR A 365 20.46 9.57 -11.23
C THR A 365 19.90 9.56 -12.65
N THR A 366 18.95 10.47 -12.96
CA THR A 366 18.43 10.63 -14.33
C THR A 366 19.51 11.09 -15.30
N ARG A 367 20.36 12.05 -14.90
CA ARG A 367 21.46 12.55 -15.75
C ARG A 367 22.55 11.50 -15.96
N LEU A 368 23.01 10.84 -14.91
CA LEU A 368 24.07 9.82 -14.95
C LEU A 368 23.63 8.58 -15.75
N SER A 369 22.36 8.19 -15.64
CA SER A 369 21.79 7.09 -16.44
C SER A 369 21.47 7.48 -17.89
N ARG A 370 21.80 8.71 -18.31
CA ARG A 370 21.46 9.27 -19.63
C ARG A 370 19.97 9.16 -19.96
N GLY A 371 19.12 9.32 -18.94
CA GLY A 371 17.67 9.27 -19.05
C GLY A 371 17.06 7.86 -19.10
N ARG A 372 17.84 6.80 -18.84
CA ARG A 372 17.32 5.42 -18.72
C ARG A 372 16.52 5.21 -17.44
N LEU A 373 16.97 5.80 -16.33
CA LEU A 373 16.26 5.76 -15.04
C LEU A 373 15.58 7.10 -14.83
N ARG A 374 14.25 7.11 -14.76
CA ARG A 374 13.45 8.33 -14.55
C ARG A 374 12.43 8.10 -13.44
N PRO A 375 12.09 9.12 -12.65
CA PRO A 375 11.03 9.00 -11.67
C PRO A 375 9.70 8.63 -12.37
N PRO A 376 8.83 7.81 -11.74
CA PRO A 376 7.54 7.40 -12.31
C PRO A 376 6.52 8.54 -12.42
N VAL A 377 6.88 9.72 -11.91
CA VAL A 377 6.10 10.96 -11.91
C VAL A 377 6.92 12.12 -12.48
N GLY A 378 6.25 13.20 -12.86
CA GLY A 378 6.90 14.39 -13.37
C GLY A 378 7.64 15.17 -12.28
N TRP A 379 8.56 16.04 -12.69
CA TRP A 379 9.42 16.80 -11.78
C TRP A 379 8.66 17.65 -10.75
N GLY A 380 7.50 18.21 -11.11
CA GLY A 380 6.66 18.93 -10.16
C GLY A 380 6.08 18.03 -9.06
N ALA A 381 5.71 16.80 -9.42
CA ALA A 381 5.28 15.79 -8.47
C ALA A 381 6.46 15.23 -7.63
N VAL A 382 7.67 15.13 -8.19
CA VAL A 382 8.88 14.79 -7.42
C VAL A 382 9.20 15.88 -6.40
N THR A 383 9.12 17.15 -6.79
CA THR A 383 9.32 18.28 -5.86
C THR A 383 8.28 18.29 -4.75
N ALA A 384 7.00 18.09 -5.07
CA ALA A 384 5.95 17.96 -4.06
C ALA A 384 6.19 16.76 -3.14
N GLY A 385 6.63 15.61 -3.69
CA GLY A 385 7.02 14.45 -2.89
C GLY A 385 8.18 14.76 -1.95
N GLY A 386 9.21 15.44 -2.44
CA GLY A 386 10.37 15.84 -1.62
C GLY A 386 10.02 16.79 -0.47
N THR A 387 9.09 17.74 -0.68
CA THR A 387 8.59 18.61 0.41
C THR A 387 7.71 17.87 1.39
N ILE A 388 6.90 16.91 0.94
CA ILE A 388 6.11 16.05 1.82
C ILE A 388 7.03 15.17 2.69
N SER A 389 8.10 14.65 2.11
CA SER A 389 9.09 13.85 2.83
C SER A 389 9.90 14.64 3.87
N GLY A 390 9.80 15.96 3.88
CA GLY A 390 10.38 16.84 4.91
C GLY A 390 9.69 16.76 6.29
N ILE A 391 8.75 15.85 6.49
CA ILE A 391 8.05 15.67 7.77
C ILE A 391 8.72 14.51 8.53
N GLY A 392 9.57 14.78 9.52
CA GLY A 392 10.26 13.73 10.31
C GLY A 392 9.56 13.27 11.59
N PHE A 393 8.42 13.89 11.93
CA PHE A 393 7.74 13.89 13.23
C PHE A 393 8.00 12.68 14.17
N THR A 394 7.45 11.50 13.89
CA THR A 394 7.44 10.36 14.83
C THR A 394 8.83 9.86 15.19
N ILE A 395 9.57 9.37 14.20
CA ILE A 395 10.92 8.81 14.38
C ILE A 395 11.90 9.92 14.81
N ALA A 396 11.75 11.15 14.31
CA ALA A 396 12.57 12.28 14.76
C ALA A 396 12.39 12.58 16.25
N LEU A 397 11.15 12.55 16.76
CA LEU A 397 10.86 12.73 18.18
C LEU A 397 11.42 11.59 19.01
N LEU A 398 11.32 10.35 18.52
CA LEU A 398 11.88 9.17 19.19
C LEU A 398 13.41 9.30 19.32
N ILE A 399 14.10 9.63 18.23
CA ILE A 399 15.55 9.82 18.26
C ILE A 399 15.93 11.03 19.12
N ALA A 400 15.17 12.12 19.07
CA ALA A 400 15.43 13.30 19.88
C ALA A 400 15.35 12.99 21.38
N ALA A 401 14.35 12.20 21.79
CA ALA A 401 14.19 11.76 23.18
C ALA A 401 15.35 10.87 23.69
N ARG A 402 16.10 10.23 22.77
CA ARG A 402 17.29 9.43 23.11
C ARG A 402 18.59 10.24 23.00
N ALA A 403 18.63 11.23 22.12
CA ALA A 403 19.80 12.05 21.87
C ALA A 403 19.92 13.24 22.83
N PHE A 404 18.81 13.74 23.39
CA PHE A 404 18.77 15.00 24.13
C PHE A 404 17.94 14.90 25.40
N GLU A 405 18.30 15.75 26.36
CA GLU A 405 17.62 15.91 27.65
C GLU A 405 17.41 17.39 27.95
N GLY A 406 16.46 17.70 28.84
CA GLY A 406 16.20 19.06 29.33
C GLY A 406 15.91 20.07 28.22
N ALA A 407 16.54 21.25 28.29
CA ALA A 407 16.31 22.35 27.35
C ALA A 407 16.60 21.98 25.89
N ARG A 408 17.65 21.18 25.64
CA ARG A 408 18.03 20.76 24.28
C ARG A 408 16.97 19.85 23.64
N LEU A 409 16.32 19.02 24.44
CA LEU A 409 15.20 18.20 23.97
C LEU A 409 14.01 19.08 23.57
N ALA A 410 13.70 20.11 24.37
CA ALA A 410 12.65 21.06 24.03
C ALA A 410 12.97 21.82 22.72
N GLU A 411 14.20 22.31 22.56
CA GLU A 411 14.69 22.95 21.32
C GLU A 411 14.56 22.03 20.10
N ALA A 412 14.93 20.75 20.24
CA ALA A 412 14.79 19.76 19.18
C ALA A 412 13.32 19.51 18.81
N LYS A 413 12.44 19.35 19.81
CA LYS A 413 10.99 19.19 19.60
C LYS A 413 10.39 20.40 18.88
N VAL A 414 10.77 21.62 19.26
CA VAL A 414 10.35 22.85 18.56
C VAL A 414 10.79 22.83 17.10
N GLY A 415 12.05 22.44 16.83
CA GLY A 415 12.57 22.34 15.47
C GLY A 415 11.81 21.32 14.61
N ILE A 416 11.50 20.15 15.17
CA ILE A 416 10.73 19.10 14.49
C ILE A 416 9.30 19.59 14.19
N LEU A 417 8.61 20.21 15.16
CA LEU A 417 7.26 20.74 14.96
C LEU A 417 7.24 21.88 13.94
N ALA A 418 8.22 22.78 13.98
CA ALA A 418 8.37 23.85 13.00
C ALA A 418 8.62 23.28 11.59
N ALA A 419 9.41 22.22 11.47
CA ALA A 419 9.64 21.52 10.21
C ALA A 419 8.35 20.93 9.62
N VAL A 420 7.45 20.35 10.44
CA VAL A 420 6.14 19.87 9.96
C VAL A 420 5.33 21.00 9.33
N VAL A 421 5.26 22.15 10.02
CA VAL A 421 4.52 23.33 9.53
C VAL A 421 5.15 23.86 8.24
N LEU A 422 6.48 23.98 8.18
CA LEU A 422 7.18 24.47 6.99
C LEU A 422 7.02 23.52 5.80
N SER A 423 7.12 22.21 6.02
CA SER A 423 6.88 21.18 4.99
C SER A 423 5.46 21.22 4.45
N PHE A 424 4.46 21.49 5.30
CA PHE A 424 3.09 21.77 4.87
C PHE A 424 3.03 23.01 3.98
N LEU A 425 3.60 24.14 4.41
CA LEU A 425 3.57 25.40 3.67
C LEU A 425 4.29 25.30 2.33
N PHE A 426 5.43 24.60 2.27
CA PHE A 426 6.18 24.37 1.04
C PHE A 426 5.42 23.47 0.09
N THR A 427 4.83 22.37 0.57
CA THR A 427 4.01 21.50 -0.26
C THR A 427 2.78 22.24 -0.79
N TRP A 428 2.12 23.05 0.06
CA TRP A 428 1.02 23.91 -0.37
C TRP A 428 1.47 24.90 -1.45
N GLY A 429 2.61 25.56 -1.25
CA GLY A 429 3.21 26.48 -2.22
C GLY A 429 3.50 25.82 -3.57
N VAL A 430 4.15 24.64 -3.55
CA VAL A 430 4.44 23.85 -4.77
C VAL A 430 3.15 23.49 -5.49
N THR A 431 2.14 22.96 -4.79
CA THR A 431 0.87 22.58 -5.42
C THR A 431 0.08 23.78 -5.94
N LEU A 432 0.23 24.95 -5.32
CA LEU A 432 -0.38 26.20 -5.75
C LEU A 432 0.34 26.80 -6.97
N VAL A 433 1.66 26.68 -7.07
CA VAL A 433 2.40 27.01 -8.30
C VAL A 433 1.97 26.08 -9.44
N LEU A 434 1.92 24.76 -9.18
CA LEU A 434 1.49 23.77 -10.17
C LEU A 434 0.05 23.98 -10.65
N SER A 435 -0.84 24.46 -9.78
CA SER A 435 -2.23 24.72 -10.15
C SER A 435 -2.40 25.95 -11.05
N ARG A 436 -1.47 26.91 -11.01
CA ARG A 436 -1.44 28.09 -11.89
C ARG A 436 -0.80 27.86 -13.26
N LEU A 437 -0.14 26.72 -13.47
CA LEU A 437 0.46 26.40 -14.76
C LEU A 437 -0.61 26.08 -15.83
N PRO A 438 -0.34 26.40 -17.12
CA PRO A 438 -1.18 25.96 -18.24
C PRO A 438 -1.37 24.44 -18.24
N ARG A 439 -2.54 23.95 -18.65
CA ARG A 439 -2.93 22.52 -18.56
C ARG A 439 -1.86 21.57 -19.14
N ALA A 440 -1.28 21.91 -20.30
CA ALA A 440 -0.24 21.10 -20.94
C ALA A 440 1.04 20.99 -20.11
N VAL A 441 1.52 22.12 -19.55
CA VAL A 441 2.74 22.16 -18.71
C VAL A 441 2.49 21.42 -17.40
N ARG A 442 1.31 21.62 -16.80
CA ARG A 442 0.92 20.93 -15.56
C ARG A 442 0.90 19.41 -15.72
N ARG A 443 0.35 18.89 -16.83
CA ARG A 443 0.36 17.45 -17.14
C ARG A 443 1.78 16.90 -17.19
N ARG A 444 2.67 17.56 -17.93
CA ARG A 444 4.09 17.16 -18.01
C ARG A 444 4.78 17.21 -16.65
N ALA A 445 4.53 18.26 -15.86
CA ALA A 445 5.11 18.45 -14.54
C ALA A 445 4.63 17.41 -13.52
N LEU A 446 3.40 16.89 -13.63
CA LEU A 446 2.84 15.91 -12.71
C LEU A 446 3.09 14.46 -13.14
N LEU A 447 2.90 14.15 -14.42
CA LEU A 447 2.89 12.77 -14.92
C LEU A 447 4.24 12.32 -15.45
N GLY A 448 5.11 13.25 -15.87
CA GLY A 448 6.45 12.95 -16.36
C GLY A 448 6.45 12.30 -17.74
N LYS A 449 7.61 11.74 -18.11
CA LYS A 449 7.85 11.06 -19.40
C LYS A 449 8.28 9.59 -19.22
N ALA A 450 8.12 9.03 -18.03
CA ALA A 450 8.58 7.67 -17.76
C ALA A 450 7.66 6.67 -18.46
N GLN A 451 8.25 5.81 -19.29
CA GLN A 451 7.57 4.64 -19.86
C GLN A 451 7.28 3.67 -18.71
N GLN A 452 6.02 3.31 -18.51
CA GLN A 452 5.63 2.37 -17.45
C GLN A 452 6.02 0.96 -17.87
N LEU A 453 6.30 0.06 -16.91
CA LEU A 453 6.47 -1.35 -17.26
C LEU A 453 5.12 -1.94 -17.63
N GLU A 454 5.16 -2.82 -18.61
CA GLU A 454 4.04 -3.66 -19.01
C GLU A 454 4.13 -4.93 -18.15
N ASP A 455 3.10 -5.16 -17.34
CA ASP A 455 2.88 -6.41 -16.61
C ASP A 455 2.29 -7.51 -17.52
N LEU A 456 1.81 -7.11 -18.70
CA LEU A 456 1.28 -7.97 -19.74
C LEU A 456 2.44 -8.68 -20.45
N ALA A 457 2.55 -10.00 -20.28
CA ALA A 457 3.68 -10.76 -20.80
C ALA A 457 3.65 -10.90 -22.33
N VAL A 458 2.45 -11.00 -22.90
CA VAL A 458 2.22 -11.11 -24.35
C VAL A 458 1.61 -9.79 -24.85
N PRO A 459 2.33 -9.02 -25.68
CA PRO A 459 1.83 -7.72 -26.16
C PRO A 459 0.54 -7.88 -26.96
N VAL A 460 -0.20 -6.78 -27.09
CA VAL A 460 -1.42 -6.76 -27.92
C VAL A 460 -1.03 -6.82 -29.39
N ASP A 461 -1.64 -7.75 -30.11
CA ASP A 461 -1.48 -7.94 -31.54
C ASP A 461 -2.82 -7.67 -32.24
N PRO A 462 -2.99 -6.54 -32.93
CA PRO A 462 -4.25 -6.18 -33.58
C PRO A 462 -4.72 -7.13 -34.68
N GLU A 463 -3.84 -7.98 -35.22
CA GLU A 463 -4.21 -8.98 -36.24
C GLU A 463 -4.77 -10.27 -35.59
N ARG A 464 -4.45 -10.51 -34.32
CA ARG A 464 -4.81 -11.72 -33.58
C ARG A 464 -5.85 -11.47 -32.48
N ASP A 465 -5.75 -10.34 -31.79
CA ASP A 465 -6.60 -9.98 -30.67
C ASP A 465 -7.89 -9.30 -31.15
N HIS A 466 -8.99 -9.55 -30.44
CA HIS A 466 -10.27 -8.90 -30.73
C HIS A 466 -10.26 -7.46 -30.22
N VAL A 467 -10.29 -6.51 -31.15
CA VAL A 467 -10.17 -5.07 -30.88
C VAL A 467 -11.49 -4.35 -31.10
N ARG A 468 -11.90 -3.51 -30.15
CA ARG A 468 -13.02 -2.56 -30.26
C ARG A 468 -12.51 -1.13 -30.01
N GLY A 469 -12.86 -0.20 -30.90
CA GLY A 469 -12.36 1.18 -30.87
C GLY A 469 -11.19 1.43 -31.86
N PRO A 470 -10.56 2.61 -31.83
CA PRO A 470 -9.52 2.98 -32.79
C PRO A 470 -8.25 2.12 -32.65
N HIS A 471 -7.68 1.64 -33.76
CA HIS A 471 -6.46 0.81 -33.73
C HIS A 471 -5.23 1.60 -33.25
N ASP A 472 -5.21 2.91 -33.49
CA ASP A 472 -4.16 3.87 -33.14
C ASP A 472 -4.44 4.63 -31.82
N ALA A 473 -5.41 4.14 -31.03
CA ALA A 473 -5.79 4.79 -29.78
C ALA A 473 -4.61 4.95 -28.81
N LEU A 474 -4.59 6.08 -28.10
CA LEU A 474 -3.56 6.39 -27.10
C LEU A 474 -3.60 5.51 -25.86
N VAL A 475 -4.72 4.86 -25.60
CA VAL A 475 -4.89 3.94 -24.47
C VAL A 475 -5.43 2.60 -24.96
N THR A 476 -4.75 1.52 -24.61
CA THR A 476 -5.22 0.14 -24.79
C THR A 476 -5.64 -0.44 -23.44
N VAL A 477 -6.87 -0.93 -23.35
CA VAL A 477 -7.42 -1.66 -22.21
C VAL A 477 -7.58 -3.12 -22.62
N VAL A 478 -6.78 -4.01 -22.04
CA VAL A 478 -6.91 -5.46 -22.22
C VAL A 478 -7.70 -6.02 -21.06
N GLU A 479 -8.75 -6.78 -21.33
CA GLU A 479 -9.50 -7.56 -20.35
C GLU A 479 -9.25 -9.05 -20.56
N TYR A 480 -8.74 -9.72 -19.53
CA TYR A 480 -8.86 -11.17 -19.41
C TYR A 480 -10.18 -11.49 -18.73
N GLY A 481 -11.12 -12.02 -19.51
CA GLY A 481 -12.51 -12.17 -19.12
C GLY A 481 -13.05 -13.59 -19.27
N ASP A 482 -14.16 -13.82 -18.58
CA ASP A 482 -14.97 -15.03 -18.66
C ASP A 482 -16.43 -14.60 -18.76
N PHE A 483 -17.12 -15.08 -19.79
CA PHE A 483 -18.52 -14.70 -20.07
C PHE A 483 -19.51 -15.11 -18.98
N GLU A 484 -19.20 -16.11 -18.16
CA GLU A 484 -20.07 -16.55 -17.05
C GLU A 484 -19.69 -15.86 -15.72
N CYS A 485 -18.60 -15.08 -15.70
CA CYS A 485 -18.18 -14.34 -14.51
C CYS A 485 -19.08 -13.12 -14.25
N PRO A 486 -19.76 -13.05 -13.09
CA PRO A 486 -20.62 -11.91 -12.76
C PRO A 486 -19.89 -10.57 -12.79
N TYR A 487 -18.62 -10.54 -12.35
CA TYR A 487 -17.81 -9.32 -12.34
C TYR A 487 -17.39 -8.86 -13.74
N CYS A 488 -17.23 -9.78 -14.71
CA CYS A 488 -17.01 -9.41 -16.10
C CYS A 488 -18.28 -8.77 -16.68
N GLY A 489 -19.44 -9.36 -16.37
CA GLY A 489 -20.74 -8.79 -16.73
C GLY A 489 -21.00 -7.41 -16.11
N GLU A 490 -20.57 -7.19 -14.86
CA GLU A 490 -20.63 -5.86 -14.22
C GLU A 490 -19.64 -4.84 -14.83
N ALA A 491 -18.51 -5.30 -15.38
CA ALA A 491 -17.52 -4.44 -16.02
C ALA A 491 -17.91 -4.04 -17.45
N GLU A 492 -18.72 -4.85 -18.14
CA GLU A 492 -19.10 -4.63 -19.53
C GLU A 492 -19.74 -3.24 -19.81
N PRO A 493 -20.73 -2.77 -19.00
CA PRO A 493 -21.28 -1.43 -19.18
C PRO A 493 -20.23 -0.33 -18.96
N VAL A 494 -19.27 -0.56 -18.06
CA VAL A 494 -18.18 0.38 -17.78
C VAL A 494 -17.26 0.52 -18.98
N ILE A 495 -16.94 -0.59 -19.64
CA ILE A 495 -16.13 -0.58 -20.86
C ILE A 495 -16.87 0.18 -21.98
N ARG A 496 -18.19 -0.03 -22.13
CA ARG A 496 -18.99 0.75 -23.09
C ARG A 496 -18.94 2.24 -22.79
N ASP A 497 -19.14 2.63 -21.53
CA ASP A 497 -19.06 4.03 -21.10
C ASP A 497 -17.66 4.60 -21.36
N LEU A 498 -16.59 3.83 -21.12
CA LEU A 498 -15.21 4.26 -21.39
C LEU A 498 -14.95 4.50 -22.88
N LEU A 499 -15.44 3.61 -23.74
CA LEU A 499 -15.30 3.75 -25.19
C LEU A 499 -16.09 4.95 -25.70
N ALA A 500 -17.29 5.19 -25.15
CA ALA A 500 -18.12 6.35 -25.48
C ALA A 500 -17.53 7.68 -24.98
N ASP A 501 -17.03 7.72 -23.74
CA ASP A 501 -16.54 8.94 -23.08
C ASP A 501 -15.17 9.40 -23.60
N PHE A 502 -14.27 8.47 -23.95
CA PHE A 502 -12.86 8.79 -24.18
C PHE A 502 -12.43 8.82 -25.63
N GLY A 503 -13.19 8.27 -26.59
CA GLY A 503 -12.99 8.36 -28.06
C GLY A 503 -11.64 7.86 -28.62
N ASP A 504 -10.65 7.68 -27.77
CA ASP A 504 -9.23 7.43 -28.03
C ASP A 504 -8.75 6.31 -27.10
N VAL A 505 -9.62 5.32 -26.92
CA VAL A 505 -9.42 4.10 -26.13
C VAL A 505 -9.70 2.91 -27.03
N ARG A 506 -8.76 1.97 -27.05
CA ARG A 506 -8.84 0.67 -27.69
C ARG A 506 -9.10 -0.38 -26.64
N TYR A 507 -10.19 -1.10 -26.75
CA TYR A 507 -10.52 -2.23 -25.89
C TYR A 507 -10.14 -3.54 -26.57
N VAL A 508 -9.56 -4.46 -25.79
CA VAL A 508 -9.06 -5.75 -26.24
C VAL A 508 -9.59 -6.84 -25.31
N TRP A 509 -10.22 -7.86 -25.88
CA TRP A 509 -10.69 -9.03 -25.13
C TRP A 509 -9.74 -10.21 -25.29
N ARG A 510 -9.42 -10.88 -24.18
CA ARG A 510 -8.73 -12.17 -24.15
C ARG A 510 -9.47 -13.13 -23.22
N HIS A 511 -9.56 -14.40 -23.62
CA HIS A 511 -10.29 -15.40 -22.85
C HIS A 511 -9.49 -15.91 -21.65
N LEU A 512 -10.14 -15.96 -20.49
CA LEU A 512 -9.66 -16.69 -19.31
C LEU A 512 -10.83 -17.50 -18.72
N PRO A 513 -11.27 -18.58 -19.40
CA PRO A 513 -12.42 -19.35 -18.96
C PRO A 513 -12.09 -20.11 -17.66
N LEU A 514 -12.81 -19.81 -16.59
CA LEU A 514 -12.60 -20.42 -15.26
C LEU A 514 -13.45 -21.69 -15.14
N ALA A 515 -13.09 -22.73 -15.89
CA ALA A 515 -13.84 -23.99 -15.97
C ALA A 515 -14.12 -24.67 -14.62
N ASP A 516 -13.30 -24.39 -13.59
CA ASP A 516 -13.46 -24.92 -12.23
C ASP A 516 -14.62 -24.27 -11.46
N VAL A 517 -15.09 -23.09 -11.89
CA VAL A 517 -16.10 -22.28 -11.21
C VAL A 517 -17.32 -22.05 -12.09
N HIS A 518 -17.12 -21.97 -13.41
CA HIS A 518 -18.10 -21.62 -14.41
C HIS A 518 -18.28 -22.77 -15.41
N PRO A 519 -19.39 -23.53 -15.35
CA PRO A 519 -19.61 -24.73 -16.16
C PRO A 519 -19.60 -24.49 -17.67
N HIS A 520 -20.00 -23.30 -18.12
CA HIS A 520 -20.15 -22.95 -19.53
C HIS A 520 -18.98 -22.09 -20.06
N ALA A 521 -18.06 -21.65 -19.20
CA ALA A 521 -16.99 -20.70 -19.55
C ALA A 521 -16.17 -21.09 -20.79
N VAL A 522 -15.76 -22.36 -20.90
CA VAL A 522 -14.98 -22.82 -22.07
C VAL A 522 -15.85 -22.81 -23.33
N GLN A 523 -17.12 -23.20 -23.22
CA GLN A 523 -18.01 -23.29 -24.35
C GLN A 523 -18.42 -21.91 -24.87
N THR A 524 -18.68 -20.95 -23.97
CA THR A 524 -19.00 -19.57 -24.32
C THR A 524 -17.80 -18.86 -24.96
N ALA A 525 -16.58 -19.09 -24.45
CA ALA A 525 -15.35 -18.60 -25.06
C ALA A 525 -15.17 -19.15 -26.50
N ARG A 526 -15.37 -20.46 -26.69
CA ARG A 526 -15.32 -21.07 -28.03
C ARG A 526 -16.41 -20.56 -28.95
N ALA A 527 -17.61 -20.29 -28.44
CA ALA A 527 -18.70 -19.72 -29.23
C ALA A 527 -18.36 -18.31 -29.74
N ALA A 528 -17.73 -17.48 -28.92
CA ALA A 528 -17.26 -16.17 -29.35
C ALA A 528 -16.16 -16.29 -30.44
N GLU A 529 -15.20 -17.21 -30.29
CA GLU A 529 -14.17 -17.46 -31.32
C GLU A 529 -14.72 -18.08 -32.60
N ALA A 530 -15.71 -18.99 -32.51
CA ALA A 530 -16.40 -19.51 -33.69
C ALA A 530 -17.17 -18.42 -34.45
N ALA A 531 -17.67 -17.40 -33.74
CA ALA A 531 -18.23 -16.20 -34.37
C ALA A 531 -17.15 -15.31 -34.99
N ALA A 532 -15.94 -15.28 -34.42
CA ALA A 532 -14.81 -14.53 -34.97
C ALA A 532 -14.36 -15.04 -36.34
N GLU A 533 -14.43 -16.35 -36.59
CA GLU A 533 -14.18 -16.94 -37.92
C GLU A 533 -15.12 -16.38 -39.01
N GLN A 534 -16.23 -15.77 -38.61
CA GLN A 534 -17.21 -15.12 -39.48
C GLN A 534 -17.22 -13.59 -39.33
N ASP A 535 -16.17 -12.99 -38.75
CA ASP A 535 -16.04 -11.55 -38.48
C ASP A 535 -17.13 -10.98 -37.56
N ARG A 536 -17.72 -11.81 -36.68
CA ARG A 536 -18.85 -11.47 -35.81
C ARG A 536 -18.57 -11.67 -34.32
N PHE A 537 -17.30 -11.58 -33.92
CA PHE A 537 -16.87 -11.77 -32.53
C PHE A 537 -17.64 -10.84 -31.58
N TRP A 538 -17.73 -9.55 -31.92
CA TRP A 538 -18.29 -8.52 -31.05
C TRP A 538 -19.81 -8.61 -30.92
N GLU A 539 -20.50 -8.98 -31.98
CA GLU A 539 -21.92 -9.26 -31.98
C GLU A 539 -22.24 -10.45 -31.07
N MET A 540 -21.45 -11.52 -31.16
CA MET A 540 -21.62 -12.69 -30.28
C MET A 540 -21.27 -12.35 -28.82
N HIS A 541 -20.16 -11.65 -28.58
CA HIS A 541 -19.76 -11.16 -27.26
C HIS A 541 -20.89 -10.36 -26.58
N ASP A 542 -21.48 -9.40 -27.30
CA ASP A 542 -22.54 -8.55 -26.75
C ASP A 542 -23.83 -9.34 -26.51
N GLN A 543 -24.16 -10.30 -27.38
CA GLN A 543 -25.32 -11.19 -27.20
C GLN A 543 -25.17 -12.07 -25.96
N ILE A 544 -23.97 -12.62 -25.71
CA ILE A 544 -23.67 -13.45 -24.54
C ILE A 544 -23.83 -12.63 -23.25
N PHE A 545 -23.24 -11.43 -23.17
CA PHE A 545 -23.36 -10.58 -21.97
C PHE A 545 -24.77 -10.04 -21.74
N ALA A 546 -25.53 -9.79 -22.80
CA ALA A 546 -26.93 -9.40 -22.69
C ALA A 546 -27.84 -10.53 -22.17
N HIS A 547 -27.42 -11.79 -22.30
CA HIS A 547 -28.23 -12.97 -21.96
C HIS A 547 -27.47 -13.99 -21.10
N PRO A 548 -27.05 -13.62 -19.87
CA PRO A 548 -26.22 -14.49 -19.01
C PRO A 548 -26.92 -15.79 -18.56
N GLN A 549 -28.22 -15.94 -18.82
CA GLN A 549 -29.01 -17.14 -18.51
C GLN A 549 -29.05 -18.16 -19.67
N ALA A 550 -28.53 -17.81 -20.85
CA ALA A 550 -28.62 -18.60 -22.09
C ALA A 550 -27.26 -19.12 -22.55
N LEU A 551 -26.44 -19.62 -21.62
CA LEU A 551 -25.06 -20.07 -21.87
C LEU A 551 -24.95 -21.57 -22.18
N ASP A 552 -26.07 -22.30 -22.18
CA ASP A 552 -26.12 -23.69 -22.62
C ASP A 552 -25.99 -23.79 -24.15
N VAL A 553 -25.69 -24.98 -24.68
CA VAL A 553 -25.46 -25.21 -26.13
C VAL A 553 -26.57 -24.59 -26.98
N ARG A 554 -27.84 -24.84 -26.62
CA ARG A 554 -29.01 -24.33 -27.35
C ARG A 554 -29.19 -22.82 -27.19
N GLY A 555 -28.87 -22.28 -26.02
CA GLY A 555 -28.79 -20.85 -25.79
C GLY A 555 -27.79 -20.19 -26.72
N LEU A 556 -26.57 -20.71 -26.77
CA LEU A 556 -25.50 -20.21 -27.64
C LEU A 556 -25.86 -20.28 -29.12
N GLU A 557 -26.52 -21.34 -29.58
CA GLU A 557 -27.00 -21.41 -30.97
C GLU A 557 -28.05 -20.32 -31.28
N ARG A 558 -28.98 -20.05 -30.36
CA ARG A 558 -29.96 -18.96 -30.53
C ARG A 558 -29.31 -17.58 -30.51
N LEU A 559 -28.32 -17.39 -29.65
CA LEU A 559 -27.54 -16.14 -29.59
C LEU A 559 -26.72 -15.96 -30.87
N ALA A 560 -26.17 -17.04 -31.41
CA ALA A 560 -25.44 -17.02 -32.68
C ALA A 560 -26.34 -16.68 -33.87
N GLU A 561 -27.55 -17.25 -33.91
CA GLU A 561 -28.57 -16.91 -34.91
C GLU A 561 -28.98 -15.42 -34.80
N ALA A 562 -29.18 -14.92 -33.58
CA ALA A 562 -29.47 -13.51 -33.32
C ALA A 562 -28.30 -12.57 -33.67
N ALA A 563 -27.06 -13.05 -33.62
CA ALA A 563 -25.86 -12.35 -34.08
C ALA A 563 -25.69 -12.40 -35.62
N GLY A 564 -26.56 -13.13 -36.34
CA GLY A 564 -26.54 -13.23 -37.79
C GLY A 564 -25.46 -14.16 -38.36
N LEU A 565 -25.08 -15.19 -37.60
CA LEU A 565 -24.07 -16.18 -38.02
C LEU A 565 -24.65 -17.25 -38.95
N ASP A 566 -23.80 -17.79 -39.83
CA ASP A 566 -24.09 -19.05 -40.52
C ASP A 566 -24.01 -20.19 -39.51
N MET A 567 -25.16 -20.81 -39.24
CA MET A 567 -25.31 -21.82 -38.20
C MET A 567 -24.64 -23.16 -38.53
N GLU A 568 -24.47 -23.50 -39.82
CA GLU A 568 -23.74 -24.72 -40.18
C GLU A 568 -22.25 -24.54 -39.94
N ARG A 569 -21.70 -23.39 -40.39
CA ARG A 569 -20.31 -23.02 -40.16
C ARG A 569 -20.03 -22.83 -38.67
N PHE A 570 -20.90 -22.15 -37.94
CA PHE A 570 -20.75 -21.93 -36.50
C PHE A 570 -20.68 -23.25 -35.72
N ARG A 571 -21.57 -24.21 -36.01
CA ARG A 571 -21.56 -25.53 -35.38
C ARG A 571 -20.26 -26.29 -35.67
N HIS A 572 -19.74 -26.18 -36.89
CA HIS A 572 -18.45 -26.77 -37.26
C HIS A 572 -17.28 -26.11 -36.51
N ASP A 573 -17.22 -24.78 -36.50
CA ASP A 573 -16.11 -24.00 -35.94
C ASP A 573 -16.07 -24.09 -34.40
N LEU A 574 -17.24 -24.19 -33.74
CA LEU A 574 -17.36 -24.37 -32.28
C LEU A 574 -16.64 -25.62 -31.77
N GLU A 575 -16.61 -26.70 -32.56
CA GLU A 575 -15.91 -27.94 -32.25
C GLU A 575 -14.50 -28.01 -32.85
N SER A 576 -14.09 -26.99 -33.60
CA SER A 576 -12.81 -26.99 -34.30
C SER A 576 -11.61 -26.91 -33.34
N ARG A 577 -10.50 -27.52 -33.76
CA ARG A 577 -9.23 -27.41 -33.04
C ARG A 577 -8.69 -25.98 -33.07
N ALA A 578 -8.94 -25.22 -34.13
CA ALA A 578 -8.46 -23.84 -34.29
C ALA A 578 -9.00 -22.94 -33.16
N VAL A 579 -10.33 -22.93 -32.98
CA VAL A 579 -11.01 -22.20 -31.91
C VAL A 579 -10.56 -22.67 -30.52
N ALA A 580 -10.42 -23.98 -30.31
CA ALA A 580 -9.97 -24.51 -29.03
C ALA A 580 -8.53 -24.08 -28.68
N VAL A 581 -7.63 -24.04 -29.67
CA VAL A 581 -6.26 -23.56 -29.50
C VAL A 581 -6.25 -22.07 -29.19
N ARG A 582 -7.04 -21.25 -29.89
CA ARG A 582 -7.11 -19.81 -29.67
C ARG A 582 -7.48 -19.46 -28.22
N VAL A 583 -8.52 -20.11 -27.67
CA VAL A 583 -8.93 -19.94 -26.28
C VAL A 583 -7.85 -20.40 -25.30
N ALA A 584 -7.17 -21.52 -25.59
CA ALA A 584 -6.10 -22.05 -24.74
C ALA A 584 -4.87 -21.13 -24.71
N GLU A 585 -4.48 -20.54 -25.84
CA GLU A 585 -3.37 -19.59 -25.92
C GLU A 585 -3.66 -18.29 -25.15
N ASP A 586 -4.89 -17.80 -25.18
CA ASP A 586 -5.28 -16.65 -24.35
C ASP A 586 -5.15 -16.99 -22.86
N ALA A 587 -5.65 -18.16 -22.44
CA ALA A 587 -5.51 -18.62 -21.06
C ALA A 587 -4.04 -18.80 -20.64
N GLU A 588 -3.18 -19.35 -21.51
CA GLU A 588 -1.74 -19.46 -21.26
C GLU A 588 -1.08 -18.08 -21.15
N SER A 589 -1.46 -17.13 -22.00
CA SER A 589 -0.96 -15.75 -21.91
C SER A 589 -1.37 -15.05 -20.60
N ALA A 590 -2.51 -15.44 -20.03
CA ALA A 590 -2.98 -15.00 -18.74
C ALA A 590 -2.06 -15.54 -17.62
N ASP A 591 -1.73 -16.83 -17.65
CA ASP A 591 -0.80 -17.46 -16.71
C ASP A 591 0.59 -16.81 -16.78
N LEU A 592 1.12 -16.57 -17.97
CA LEU A 592 2.39 -15.84 -18.18
C LEU A 592 2.35 -14.43 -17.60
N SER A 593 1.17 -13.79 -17.64
CA SER A 593 0.91 -12.46 -17.07
C SER A 593 0.51 -12.50 -15.58
N ASN A 594 0.66 -13.66 -14.91
CA ASN A 594 0.27 -13.93 -13.52
C ASN A 594 -1.21 -13.65 -13.22
N VAL A 595 -2.10 -13.80 -14.19
CA VAL A 595 -3.53 -13.60 -14.05
C VAL A 595 -4.17 -14.90 -13.55
N SER A 596 -4.87 -14.83 -12.42
CA SER A 596 -5.45 -16.02 -11.76
C SER A 596 -6.96 -15.95 -11.59
N GLY A 597 -7.61 -14.91 -12.10
CA GLY A 597 -9.05 -14.70 -11.99
C GLY A 597 -9.57 -13.60 -12.91
N THR A 598 -10.87 -13.55 -13.10
CA THR A 598 -11.57 -12.65 -14.02
C THR A 598 -12.52 -11.69 -13.28
N PRO A 599 -12.75 -10.47 -13.78
CA PRO A 599 -11.99 -9.84 -14.86
C PRO A 599 -10.61 -9.41 -14.36
N THR A 600 -9.59 -9.47 -15.22
CA THR A 600 -8.32 -8.79 -14.95
C THR A 600 -8.00 -7.81 -16.07
N PHE A 601 -7.80 -6.55 -15.69
CA PHE A 601 -7.53 -5.47 -16.64
C PHE A 601 -6.04 -5.11 -16.72
N PHE A 602 -5.58 -4.82 -17.93
CA PHE A 602 -4.31 -4.16 -18.19
C PHE A 602 -4.56 -2.86 -18.96
N ILE A 603 -3.93 -1.77 -18.54
CA ILE A 603 -4.04 -0.46 -19.21
C ILE A 603 -2.65 -0.08 -19.71
N ASN A 604 -2.48 0.01 -21.02
CA ASN A 604 -1.17 0.15 -21.69
C ASN A 604 -0.16 -0.86 -21.14
N GLY A 605 -0.56 -2.12 -21.12
CA GLY A 605 0.24 -3.25 -20.64
C GLY A 605 0.39 -3.34 -19.11
N ARG A 606 -0.05 -2.37 -18.31
CA ARG A 606 0.09 -2.42 -16.84
C ARG A 606 -1.14 -3.00 -16.16
N ARG A 607 -0.97 -3.95 -15.25
CA ARG A 607 -2.06 -4.61 -14.53
C ARG A 607 -2.75 -3.65 -13.56
N HIS A 608 -4.07 -3.70 -13.57
CA HIS A 608 -4.92 -3.01 -12.62
C HIS A 608 -5.19 -3.91 -11.40
N TYR A 609 -4.60 -3.59 -10.25
CA TYR A 609 -4.71 -4.38 -9.00
C TYR A 609 -5.78 -3.89 -8.02
N ARG A 610 -6.52 -2.81 -8.35
CA ARG A 610 -7.54 -2.28 -7.44
C ARG A 610 -8.86 -3.05 -7.60
N ALA A 611 -9.76 -2.85 -6.64
CA ALA A 611 -11.10 -3.44 -6.67
C ALA A 611 -11.76 -3.17 -8.03
N TYR A 612 -12.56 -4.14 -8.50
CA TYR A 612 -13.20 -4.14 -9.82
C TYR A 612 -14.32 -3.09 -9.97
N ASP A 613 -14.20 -1.92 -9.35
CA ASP A 613 -15.22 -0.88 -9.34
C ASP A 613 -15.01 0.19 -10.44
N ILE A 614 -16.14 0.69 -10.94
CA ILE A 614 -16.29 1.66 -12.05
C ILE A 614 -15.39 2.89 -11.88
N GLU A 615 -15.27 3.38 -10.63
CA GLU A 615 -14.53 4.61 -10.32
C GLU A 615 -13.02 4.41 -10.51
N THR A 616 -12.48 3.27 -10.09
CA THR A 616 -11.04 3.04 -10.12
C THR A 616 -10.52 2.72 -11.52
N LEU A 617 -11.25 1.94 -12.31
CA LEU A 617 -10.89 1.64 -13.70
C LEU A 617 -10.93 2.90 -14.57
N SER A 618 -12.01 3.68 -14.48
CA SER A 618 -12.16 4.93 -15.23
C SER A 618 -11.10 5.97 -14.86
N ALA A 619 -10.76 6.09 -13.57
CA ALA A 619 -9.68 6.96 -13.14
C ALA A 619 -8.33 6.53 -13.70
N ALA A 620 -8.07 5.22 -13.79
CA ALA A 620 -6.82 4.70 -14.34
C ALA A 620 -6.71 4.96 -15.86
N VAL A 621 -7.78 4.74 -16.63
CA VAL A 621 -7.83 5.05 -18.08
C VAL A 621 -7.62 6.54 -18.33
N ARG A 622 -8.27 7.43 -17.57
CA ARG A 622 -8.04 8.88 -17.64
C ARG A 622 -6.57 9.22 -17.43
N VAL A 623 -5.94 8.66 -16.40
CA VAL A 623 -4.51 8.93 -16.12
C VAL A 623 -3.62 8.44 -17.25
N ALA A 624 -3.92 7.29 -17.86
CA ALA A 624 -3.19 6.77 -19.01
C ALA A 624 -3.33 7.68 -20.24
N LEU A 625 -4.55 8.15 -20.54
CA LEU A 625 -4.81 9.06 -21.66
C LEU A 625 -4.08 10.39 -21.50
N GLU A 626 -4.13 10.96 -20.30
CA GLU A 626 -3.45 12.21 -19.97
C GLU A 626 -1.93 12.10 -20.10
N ARG A 627 -1.37 10.92 -19.79
CA ARG A 627 0.05 10.60 -19.98
C ARG A 627 0.42 10.47 -21.45
N ALA A 628 -0.33 9.70 -22.22
CA ALA A 628 -0.08 9.52 -23.64
C ALA A 628 -0.12 10.86 -24.40
N LYS A 629 -1.13 11.70 -24.11
CA LYS A 629 -1.21 13.08 -24.64
C LYS A 629 -0.01 13.96 -24.24
N ALA A 630 0.52 13.80 -23.03
CA ALA A 630 1.70 14.53 -22.58
C ALA A 630 2.98 14.11 -23.32
N ALA A 631 3.04 12.87 -23.81
CA ALA A 631 4.16 12.33 -24.59
C ALA A 631 4.14 12.79 -26.06
N LEU A 632 2.95 12.91 -26.68
CA LEU A 632 2.79 13.25 -28.10
C LEU A 632 3.01 14.71 -28.49
N HIS A 633 2.90 15.67 -27.57
CA HIS A 633 3.13 17.10 -27.90
C HIS A 633 4.63 17.47 -27.95
N HIS A 634 5.40 16.61 -28.58
CA HIS A 634 6.82 16.73 -28.90
C HIS A 634 7.01 16.28 -30.34
#